data_AF-A0A2M6YQH4-F1
#
_entry.id   AF-A0A2M6YQH4-F1
#
_cell.length_a   1.000
_cell.length_b   1.000
_cell.length_c   1.000
_cell.angle_alpha   90.00
_cell.angle_beta   90.00
_cell.angle_gamma   90.00
#
_symmetry.space_group_name_H-M   'P 1'
#
loop_
_entity.id
_entity.type
_entity.pdbx_description
1 polymer ?
#
loop_
_entity_poly.entity_id
_entity_poly.type
_entity_poly.pdbx_seq_one_letter_code
_entity_poly.pdbx_strand_id
1 'polypeptide(L)'
;MNNNLALLEIRGAAGGDEAKIWADDLLRMYLRFGEKQGWKTQIISRGVIRLQGTNVYPLLKNETGVHRVQRIPTTEKRGRVHTSTATIVVLPEIAEAEVKINPQDLDWQFYRASSHGGQNVQKVSTAVRLTHKPTGLVVTCEEERFQEQNRQLALELLRAKLWEQEELKKE
;
A
#
# COMPACT_ATOMS: atom_id res chain seq x y z
N MET A 1 -12.51 2.01 -1.53
CA MET A 1 -11.20 2.53 -1.99
C MET A 1 -10.98 3.88 -1.35
N ASN A 2 -9.77 4.14 -0.84
CA ASN A 2 -9.45 5.44 -0.26
C ASN A 2 -9.20 6.42 -1.42
N ASN A 3 -10.24 7.15 -1.82
CA ASN A 3 -10.18 8.03 -3.01
C ASN A 3 -9.39 9.32 -2.79
N ASN A 4 -8.90 9.52 -1.57
CA ASN A 4 -8.25 10.73 -1.10
C ASN A 4 -6.72 10.72 -1.28
N LEU A 5 -6.16 9.57 -1.63
CA LEU A 5 -4.72 9.40 -1.82
C LEU A 5 -4.45 8.83 -3.21
N ALA A 6 -3.47 9.41 -3.89
CA ALA A 6 -2.96 8.86 -5.14
C ALA A 6 -1.43 8.97 -5.17
N LEU A 7 -0.80 7.93 -5.71
CA LEU A 7 0.59 7.90 -6.08
C LEU A 7 0.68 8.12 -7.58
N LEU A 8 1.42 9.15 -7.98
CA LEU A 8 1.65 9.51 -9.37
C LEU A 8 3.10 9.19 -9.71
N GLU A 9 3.30 8.29 -10.66
CA GLU A 9 4.61 7.92 -11.18
C GLU A 9 4.75 8.42 -12.62
N ILE A 10 5.82 9.17 -12.88
CA ILE A 10 6.15 9.75 -14.18
C ILE A 10 7.50 9.21 -14.63
N ARG A 11 7.53 8.60 -15.81
CA ARG A 11 8.75 8.05 -16.41
C ARG A 11 8.97 8.62 -17.81
N GLY A 12 10.20 9.02 -18.12
CA GLY A 12 10.59 9.35 -19.49
C GLY A 12 10.59 8.09 -20.35
N ALA A 13 10.06 8.18 -21.57
CA ALA A 13 10.04 7.09 -22.55
C ALA A 13 10.93 7.44 -23.75
N ALA A 14 10.39 7.49 -24.97
CA ALA A 14 11.16 7.85 -26.16
C ALA A 14 11.54 9.34 -26.16
N GLY A 15 12.80 9.65 -26.52
CA GLY A 15 13.32 11.02 -26.58
C GLY A 15 14.61 11.27 -25.80
N GLY A 16 15.19 10.25 -25.15
CA GLY A 16 16.49 10.36 -24.48
C GLY A 16 16.48 11.38 -23.33
N ASP A 17 17.43 12.31 -23.33
CA ASP A 17 17.50 13.34 -22.28
C ASP A 17 16.33 14.34 -22.34
N GLU A 18 15.77 14.61 -23.53
CA GLU A 18 14.58 15.45 -23.65
C GLU A 18 13.35 14.79 -23.02
N ALA A 19 13.25 13.46 -23.08
CA ALA A 19 12.17 12.73 -22.41
C ALA A 19 12.23 12.86 -20.88
N LYS A 20 13.43 12.97 -20.30
CA LYS A 20 13.61 13.24 -18.86
C LYS A 20 13.19 14.65 -18.51
N ILE A 21 13.59 15.65 -19.31
CA ILE A 21 13.17 17.05 -19.13
C ILE A 21 11.65 17.16 -19.23
N TRP A 22 11.04 16.46 -20.19
CA TRP A 22 9.59 16.41 -20.33
C TRP A 22 8.89 15.75 -19.13
N ALA A 23 9.44 14.65 -18.60
CA ALA A 23 8.92 14.03 -17.37
C ALA A 23 9.00 14.99 -16.17
N ASP A 24 10.09 15.77 -16.05
CA ASP A 24 10.25 16.77 -14.99
C ASP A 24 9.27 17.96 -15.17
N ASP A 25 8.98 18.36 -16.41
CA ASP A 25 7.97 19.39 -16.71
C ASP A 25 6.56 18.94 -16.29
N LEU A 26 6.20 17.68 -16.60
CA LEU A 26 4.95 17.07 -16.16
C LEU A 26 4.89 16.97 -14.63
N LEU A 27 5.98 16.56 -13.98
CA LEU A 27 6.08 16.52 -12.52
C LEU A 27 5.78 17.89 -11.90
N ARG A 28 6.37 18.96 -12.44
CA ARG A 28 6.10 20.34 -12.01
C ARG A 28 4.65 20.77 -12.25
N MET A 29 4.06 20.36 -13.37
CA MET A 29 2.65 20.62 -13.66
C MET A 29 1.73 20.02 -12.59
N TYR A 30 1.94 18.75 -12.23
CA TYR A 30 1.13 18.08 -11.21
C TYR A 30 1.34 18.61 -9.80
N LEU A 31 2.57 19.02 -9.43
CA LEU A 31 2.82 19.70 -8.16
C LEU A 31 1.98 20.99 -8.04
N ARG A 32 2.04 21.86 -9.06
CA ARG A 32 1.25 23.09 -9.09
C ARG A 32 -0.26 22.83 -9.14
N PHE A 33 -0.68 21.79 -9.84
CA PHE A 33 -2.08 21.38 -9.87
C PHE A 33 -2.56 20.96 -8.48
N GLY A 34 -1.77 20.15 -7.76
CA GLY A 34 -2.05 19.75 -6.39
C GLY A 34 -2.14 20.95 -5.44
N GLU A 35 -1.19 21.88 -5.50
CA GLU A 35 -1.23 23.13 -4.73
C GLU A 35 -2.49 23.95 -5.01
N LYS A 36 -2.88 24.09 -6.28
CA LYS A 36 -4.09 24.81 -6.68
C LYS A 36 -5.37 24.16 -6.16
N GLN A 37 -5.41 22.84 -6.09
CA GLN A 37 -6.53 22.07 -5.53
C GLN A 37 -6.50 22.02 -3.99
N GLY A 38 -5.51 22.62 -3.34
CA GLY A 38 -5.33 22.57 -1.88
C GLY A 38 -4.91 21.18 -1.37
N TRP A 39 -4.33 20.35 -2.23
CA TRP A 39 -3.82 19.04 -1.85
C TRP A 39 -2.43 19.14 -1.24
N LYS A 40 -2.14 18.24 -0.30
CA LYS A 40 -0.80 18.06 0.23
C LYS A 40 -0.01 17.19 -0.75
N THR A 41 1.00 17.77 -1.36
CA THR A 41 1.89 17.09 -2.31
C THR A 41 3.21 16.74 -1.65
N GLN A 42 3.68 15.51 -1.80
CA GLN A 42 4.98 15.05 -1.27
C GLN A 42 5.75 14.30 -2.36
N ILE A 43 7.00 14.68 -2.60
CA ILE A 43 7.89 13.95 -3.49
C ILE A 43 8.49 12.78 -2.70
N ILE A 44 8.25 11.54 -3.14
CA ILE A 44 8.79 10.34 -2.50
C ILE A 44 10.15 9.99 -3.10
N SER A 45 10.25 10.01 -4.42
CA SER A 45 11.48 9.70 -5.15
C SER A 45 11.48 10.44 -6.49
N ARG A 46 12.55 10.27 -7.28
CA ARG A 46 12.68 10.92 -8.57
C ARG A 46 11.60 10.42 -9.54
N GLY A 47 10.68 11.31 -9.92
CA GLY A 47 9.55 10.97 -10.79
C GLY A 47 8.33 10.40 -10.06
N VAL A 48 8.33 10.32 -8.72
CA VAL A 48 7.22 9.78 -7.93
C VAL A 48 6.72 10.80 -6.91
N ILE A 49 5.42 11.11 -6.98
CA ILE A 49 4.74 12.07 -6.13
C ILE A 49 3.56 11.40 -5.44
N ARG A 50 3.44 11.61 -4.14
CA ARG A 50 2.24 11.30 -3.37
C ARG A 50 1.38 12.55 -3.24
N LEU A 51 0.09 12.39 -3.54
CA LEU A 51 -0.91 13.44 -3.47
C LEU A 51 -1.98 13.03 -2.46
N GLN A 52 -2.22 13.88 -1.47
CA GLN A 52 -3.22 13.66 -0.42
C GLN A 52 -4.20 14.84 -0.39
N GLY A 53 -5.49 14.54 -0.49
CA GLY A 53 -6.54 15.55 -0.55
C GLY A 53 -7.93 14.95 -0.71
N THR A 54 -8.92 15.75 -1.07
CA THR A 54 -10.28 15.25 -1.31
C THR A 54 -10.41 14.80 -2.78
N ASN A 55 -10.84 13.56 -3.01
CA ASN A 55 -11.10 12.99 -4.35
C ASN A 55 -9.92 13.05 -5.34
N VAL A 56 -8.70 12.87 -4.84
CA VAL A 56 -7.47 12.91 -5.66
C VAL A 56 -7.49 11.84 -6.76
N TYR A 57 -7.75 10.58 -6.39
CA TYR A 57 -7.64 9.45 -7.32
C TYR A 57 -8.68 9.50 -8.47
N PRO A 58 -9.99 9.75 -8.21
CA PRO A 58 -10.98 9.87 -9.29
C PRO A 58 -10.69 10.96 -10.32
N LEU A 59 -10.04 12.06 -9.90
CA LEU A 59 -9.67 13.16 -10.77
C LEU A 59 -8.47 12.80 -11.66
N LEU A 60 -7.49 12.08 -11.11
CA LEU A 60 -6.25 11.74 -11.81
C LEU A 60 -6.28 10.41 -12.56
N LYS A 61 -7.27 9.54 -12.33
CA LYS A 61 -7.33 8.21 -12.96
C LYS A 61 -7.22 8.27 -14.50
N ASN A 62 -7.76 9.32 -15.11
CA ASN A 62 -7.78 9.51 -16.56
C ASN A 62 -6.46 10.07 -17.11
N GLU A 63 -5.53 10.48 -16.25
CA GLU A 63 -4.20 10.98 -16.64
C GLU A 63 -3.20 9.84 -16.89
N THR A 64 -3.57 8.61 -16.53
CA THR A 64 -2.75 7.42 -16.79
C THR A 64 -2.61 7.21 -18.29
N GLY A 65 -1.38 7.13 -18.78
CA GLY A 65 -1.10 6.91 -20.20
C GLY A 65 0.18 7.57 -20.68
N VAL A 66 0.31 7.67 -22.01
CA VAL A 66 1.48 8.26 -22.68
C VAL A 66 1.19 9.71 -23.06
N HIS A 67 2.06 10.61 -22.62
CA HIS A 67 2.01 12.05 -22.84
C HIS A 67 3.10 12.45 -23.84
N ARG A 68 2.69 13.01 -24.98
CA ARG A 68 3.59 13.37 -26.09
C ARG A 68 3.83 14.88 -26.16
N VAL A 69 5.08 15.28 -26.37
CA VAL A 69 5.48 16.66 -26.64
C VAL A 69 6.24 16.76 -27.97
N GLN A 70 6.01 17.86 -28.70
CA GLN A 70 6.75 18.22 -29.90
C GLN A 70 7.27 19.65 -29.74
N ARG A 71 8.58 19.80 -29.61
CA ARG A 71 9.24 21.10 -29.46
C ARG A 71 10.69 21.02 -29.93
N ILE A 72 11.37 22.16 -29.99
CA ILE A 72 12.82 22.22 -30.16
C ILE A 72 13.43 21.94 -28.77
N PRO A 73 14.14 20.82 -28.56
CA PRO A 73 14.76 20.50 -27.28
C PRO A 73 15.79 21.53 -26.89
N THR A 74 15.96 21.76 -25.59
CA THR A 74 17.07 22.60 -25.09
C THR A 74 18.44 21.94 -25.33
N THR A 75 18.46 20.63 -25.54
CA THR A 75 19.66 19.84 -25.85
C THR A 75 20.05 19.90 -27.34
N GLU A 76 19.19 20.42 -28.22
CA GLU A 76 19.41 20.46 -29.67
C GLU A 76 19.97 21.81 -30.13
N LYS A 77 21.05 21.79 -30.93
CA LYS A 77 21.74 23.01 -31.40
C LYS A 77 21.24 23.51 -32.75
N ARG A 78 20.62 22.65 -33.56
CA ARG A 78 20.23 22.96 -34.95
C ARG A 78 18.77 23.39 -35.12
N GLY A 79 18.05 23.61 -34.02
CA GLY A 79 16.66 24.10 -34.06
C GLY A 79 15.65 23.12 -34.66
N ARG A 80 15.96 21.82 -34.66
CA ARG A 80 15.04 20.79 -35.19
C ARG A 80 13.98 20.46 -34.14
N VAL A 81 12.74 20.25 -34.60
CA VAL A 81 11.64 19.80 -33.74
C VAL A 81 11.79 18.32 -33.49
N HIS A 82 11.88 17.92 -32.23
CA HIS A 82 11.88 16.51 -31.83
C HIS A 82 10.54 16.16 -31.20
N THR A 83 10.16 14.89 -31.33
CA THR A 83 9.02 14.32 -30.62
C THR A 83 9.55 13.51 -29.45
N SER A 84 9.07 13.80 -28.25
CA SER A 84 9.41 13.05 -27.03
C SER A 84 8.14 12.62 -26.29
N THR A 85 8.27 11.58 -25.48
CA THR A 85 7.15 10.96 -24.77
C THR A 85 7.53 10.69 -23.32
N ALA A 86 6.56 10.83 -22.42
CA ALA A 86 6.64 10.38 -21.04
C ALA A 86 5.39 9.57 -20.71
N THR A 87 5.51 8.62 -19.79
CA THR A 87 4.40 7.80 -19.32
C THR A 87 4.04 8.21 -17.90
N ILE A 88 2.75 8.33 -17.63
CA ILE A 88 2.19 8.62 -16.31
C ILE A 88 1.38 7.41 -15.87
N VAL A 89 1.60 6.97 -14.64
CA VAL A 89 0.83 5.92 -13.98
C VAL A 89 0.27 6.47 -12.68
N VAL A 90 -1.05 6.40 -12.52
CA VAL A 90 -1.73 6.84 -11.30
C VAL A 90 -2.23 5.62 -10.55
N LEU A 91 -1.68 5.40 -9.37
CA LEU A 91 -2.03 4.30 -8.48
C LEU A 91 -2.83 4.84 -7.30
N PRO A 92 -3.93 4.19 -6.89
CA PRO A 92 -4.58 4.52 -5.63
C PRO A 92 -3.66 4.06 -4.50
N GLU A 93 -3.44 4.90 -3.49
CA GLU A 93 -2.76 4.44 -2.29
C GLU A 93 -3.80 3.75 -1.41
N ILE A 94 -3.77 2.41 -1.42
CA ILE A 94 -4.54 1.61 -0.49
C ILE A 94 -3.82 1.76 0.85
N ALA A 95 -4.42 2.53 1.77
CA ALA A 95 -4.01 2.42 3.16
C ALA A 95 -4.12 0.94 3.53
N GLU A 96 -3.03 0.34 4.04
CA GLU A 96 -3.11 -0.96 4.68
C GLU A 96 -4.34 -0.91 5.58
N ALA A 97 -5.29 -1.80 5.33
CA ALA A 97 -6.46 -1.88 6.18
C ALA A 97 -5.92 -2.16 7.59
N GLU A 98 -5.90 -1.15 8.46
CA GLU A 98 -5.76 -1.37 9.89
C GLU A 98 -6.96 -2.24 10.25
N VAL A 99 -6.77 -3.55 10.28
CA VAL A 99 -7.74 -4.48 10.84
C VAL A 99 -7.85 -4.12 12.31
N LYS A 100 -8.80 -3.25 12.63
CA LYS A 100 -9.08 -2.82 14.00
C LYS A 100 -9.77 -3.96 14.72
N ILE A 101 -8.97 -4.76 15.42
CA ILE A 101 -9.48 -5.83 16.27
C ILE A 101 -9.90 -5.20 17.60
N ASN A 102 -11.19 -5.20 17.89
CA ASN A 102 -11.69 -4.86 19.21
C ASN A 102 -11.41 -6.01 20.17
N PRO A 103 -10.80 -5.77 21.35
CA PRO A 103 -10.52 -6.83 22.31
C PRO A 103 -11.77 -7.57 22.83
N GLN A 104 -12.95 -6.95 22.77
CA GLN A 104 -14.23 -7.54 23.22
C GLN A 104 -14.77 -8.62 22.26
N ASP A 105 -14.36 -8.55 21.00
CA ASP A 105 -14.77 -9.47 19.93
C ASP A 105 -13.90 -10.74 19.88
N LEU A 106 -12.89 -10.81 20.75
CA LEU A 106 -11.99 -11.94 20.87
C LEU A 106 -12.44 -12.86 22.01
N ASP A 107 -12.58 -14.15 21.70
CA ASP A 107 -12.69 -15.20 22.70
C ASP A 107 -11.36 -15.95 22.80
N TRP A 108 -10.81 -15.99 24.02
CA TRP A 108 -9.52 -16.59 24.33
C TRP A 108 -9.73 -17.89 25.07
N GLN A 109 -9.30 -18.99 24.47
CA GLN A 109 -9.32 -20.31 25.08
C GLN A 109 -7.90 -20.83 25.25
N PHE A 110 -7.53 -21.19 26.47
CA PHE A 110 -6.22 -21.75 26.78
C PHE A 110 -6.34 -23.25 27.03
N TYR A 111 -5.47 -24.02 26.38
CA TYR A 111 -5.49 -25.48 26.50
C TYR A 111 -4.05 -26.01 26.57
N ARG A 112 -3.93 -27.32 26.82
CA ARG A 112 -2.62 -27.99 26.88
C ARG A 112 -2.20 -28.36 25.47
N ALA A 113 -0.98 -28.01 25.09
CA ALA A 113 -0.44 -28.35 23.77
C ALA A 113 -0.40 -29.88 23.61
N SER A 114 -0.78 -30.37 22.43
CA SER A 114 -0.86 -31.82 22.15
C SER A 114 0.47 -32.43 21.66
N SER A 115 1.60 -31.77 21.94
CA SER A 115 2.90 -32.13 21.36
C SER A 115 3.69 -33.12 22.22
N HIS A 116 4.59 -33.90 21.60
CA HIS A 116 5.49 -34.88 22.21
C HIS A 116 6.58 -34.25 23.12
N GLY A 117 6.39 -33.01 23.57
CA GLY A 117 7.32 -32.29 24.44
C GLY A 117 7.27 -32.82 25.88
N GLY A 118 8.42 -32.88 26.53
CA GLY A 118 8.60 -33.47 27.87
C GLY A 118 7.69 -32.91 28.97
N GLN A 119 7.80 -33.47 30.19
CA GLN A 119 6.88 -33.28 31.33
C GLN A 119 6.39 -31.83 31.61
N ASN A 120 7.14 -30.79 31.25
CA ASN A 120 6.74 -29.41 31.44
C ASN A 120 5.60 -28.97 30.49
N VAL A 121 5.62 -29.42 29.23
CA VAL A 121 4.61 -29.09 28.20
C VAL A 121 3.23 -29.68 28.55
N GLN A 122 3.21 -30.83 29.22
CA GLN A 122 1.98 -31.50 29.63
C GLN A 122 1.33 -30.88 30.90
N LYS A 123 2.10 -30.13 31.70
CA LYS A 123 1.61 -29.54 32.96
C LYS A 123 1.02 -28.14 32.76
N VAL A 124 1.57 -27.35 31.85
CA VAL A 124 1.22 -25.93 31.67
C VAL A 124 0.32 -25.75 30.44
N SER A 125 -0.79 -25.01 30.59
CA SER A 125 -1.69 -24.64 29.49
C SER A 125 -1.12 -23.50 28.64
N THR A 126 -0.11 -23.78 27.83
CA THR A 126 0.60 -22.78 27.01
C THR A 126 -0.05 -22.53 25.65
N ALA A 127 -0.86 -23.46 25.14
CA ALA A 127 -1.50 -23.36 23.84
C ALA A 127 -2.70 -22.41 23.88
N VAL A 128 -2.86 -21.63 22.82
CA VAL A 128 -3.86 -20.57 22.71
C VAL A 128 -4.74 -20.83 21.50
N ARG A 129 -6.05 -20.82 21.71
CA ARG A 129 -7.06 -20.75 20.66
C ARG A 129 -7.77 -19.40 20.75
N LEU A 130 -7.66 -18.63 19.69
CA LEU A 130 -8.27 -17.31 19.54
C LEU A 130 -9.41 -17.38 18.54
N THR A 131 -10.62 -17.02 18.97
CA THR A 131 -11.79 -16.96 18.10
C THR A 131 -12.24 -15.51 17.94
N HIS A 132 -12.37 -15.05 16.69
CA HIS A 132 -12.95 -13.76 16.38
C HIS A 132 -14.45 -13.91 16.14
N LYS A 133 -15.27 -13.49 17.11
CA LYS A 133 -16.73 -13.69 17.09
C LYS A 133 -17.42 -13.11 15.83
N PRO A 134 -17.05 -11.93 15.31
CA PRO A 134 -17.72 -11.34 14.14
C PRO A 134 -17.52 -12.11 12.84
N THR A 135 -16.32 -12.67 12.62
CA THR A 135 -16.00 -13.41 11.39
C THR A 135 -16.09 -14.92 11.55
N GLY A 136 -16.17 -15.42 12.78
CA GLY A 136 -16.12 -16.85 13.09
C GLY A 136 -14.73 -17.48 12.85
N LEU A 137 -13.70 -16.67 12.58
CA LEU A 137 -12.35 -17.17 12.36
C LEU A 137 -11.74 -17.68 13.66
N VAL A 138 -11.20 -18.89 13.61
CA VAL A 138 -10.48 -19.52 14.71
C VAL A 138 -9.02 -19.67 14.32
N VAL A 139 -8.13 -19.22 15.19
CA VAL A 139 -6.68 -19.35 15.07
C VAL A 139 -6.15 -20.07 16.30
N THR A 140 -5.22 -21.01 16.09
CA THR A 140 -4.56 -21.75 17.17
C THR A 140 -3.06 -21.55 17.08
N CYS A 141 -2.40 -21.32 18.21
CA CYS A 141 -0.96 -21.18 18.31
C CYS A 141 -0.43 -21.97 19.52
N GLU A 142 0.57 -22.83 19.28
CA GLU A 142 1.19 -23.69 20.29
C GLU A 142 2.71 -23.83 20.10
N GLU A 143 3.33 -22.92 19.35
CA GLU A 143 4.75 -22.99 18.99
C GLU A 143 5.68 -22.64 20.15
N GLU A 144 5.32 -21.63 20.94
CA GLU A 144 6.19 -21.08 21.97
C GLU A 144 5.99 -21.73 23.33
N ARG A 145 7.04 -21.67 24.15
CA ARG A 145 7.04 -22.21 25.53
C ARG A 145 6.22 -21.38 26.50
N PHE A 146 6.00 -20.09 26.21
CA PHE A 146 5.29 -19.16 27.07
C PHE A 146 3.93 -18.76 26.50
N GLN A 147 2.91 -18.70 27.35
CA GLN A 147 1.52 -18.38 26.96
C GLN A 147 1.40 -16.98 26.33
N GLU A 148 2.13 -16.00 26.85
CA GLU A 148 2.07 -14.61 26.36
C GLU A 148 2.58 -14.48 24.92
N GLN A 149 3.67 -15.18 24.59
CA GLN A 149 4.22 -15.22 23.24
C GLN A 149 3.23 -15.87 22.27
N ASN A 150 2.61 -17.00 22.67
CA ASN A 150 1.56 -17.63 21.87
C ASN A 150 0.32 -16.73 21.70
N ARG A 151 -0.03 -15.87 22.68
CA ARG A 151 -1.11 -14.89 22.51
C ARG A 151 -0.76 -13.84 21.45
N GLN A 152 0.48 -13.36 21.46
CA GLN A 152 0.94 -12.33 20.54
C GLN A 152 0.98 -12.87 19.10
N LEU A 153 1.51 -14.07 18.91
CA LEU A 153 1.50 -14.78 17.63
C LEU A 153 0.07 -15.08 17.15
N ALA A 154 -0.83 -15.52 18.05
CA ALA A 154 -2.23 -15.76 17.68
C ALA A 154 -2.94 -14.48 17.20
N LEU A 155 -2.65 -13.32 17.79
CA LEU A 155 -3.17 -12.03 17.33
C LEU A 155 -2.62 -11.64 15.96
N GLU A 156 -1.33 -11.85 15.72
CA GLU A 156 -0.69 -11.57 14.44
C GLU A 156 -1.26 -12.45 13.32
N LEU A 157 -1.40 -13.76 13.57
CA LEU A 157 -2.04 -14.70 12.65
C LEU A 157 -3.52 -14.34 12.38
N LEU A 158 -4.25 -13.90 13.41
CA LEU A 158 -5.63 -13.45 13.23
C LEU A 158 -5.71 -12.19 12.37
N ARG A 159 -4.81 -11.21 12.57
CA ARG A 159 -4.74 -10.00 11.72
C ARG A 159 -4.46 -10.36 10.26
N ALA A 160 -3.50 -11.24 10.02
CA ALA A 160 -3.16 -11.69 8.67
C ALA A 160 -4.37 -12.35 7.97
N LYS A 161 -5.07 -13.27 8.66
CA LYS A 161 -6.27 -13.93 8.09
C LYS A 161 -7.44 -12.98 7.85
N LEU A 162 -7.66 -12.01 8.75
CA LEU A 162 -8.71 -11.01 8.58
C LEU A 162 -8.42 -10.10 7.38
N TRP A 163 -7.16 -9.70 7.19
CA TRP A 163 -6.73 -8.91 6.05
C TRP A 163 -6.93 -9.67 4.73
N GLU A 164 -6.53 -10.94 4.68
CA GLU A 164 -6.73 -11.80 3.51
C GLU A 164 -8.22 -11.94 3.15
N GLN A 165 -9.09 -12.11 4.14
CA GLN A 165 -10.55 -12.14 3.93
C GLN A 165 -11.10 -10.82 3.40
N GLU A 166 -10.55 -9.67 3.82
CA GLU A 166 -10.98 -8.38 3.31
C GLU A 166 -10.51 -8.13 1.88
N GLU A 167 -9.29 -8.54 1.52
CA GLU A 167 -8.79 -8.45 0.15
C GLU A 167 -9.60 -9.33 -0.81
N LEU A 168 -9.86 -10.59 -0.44
CA LEU A 168 -10.71 -11.51 -1.22
C LEU A 168 -12.15 -11.01 -1.42
N LYS A 169 -12.65 -10.12 -0.57
CA LYS A 169 -13.97 -9.49 -0.75
C LYS A 169 -13.94 -8.25 -1.65
N LYS A 170 -12.76 -7.66 -1.87
CA LYS A 170 -12.59 -6.48 -2.71
C LYS A 170 -12.36 -6.84 -4.19
N GLU A 171 -11.78 -8.01 -4.46
CA GLU A 171 -11.78 -8.66 -5.78
C GLU A 171 -13.16 -9.19 -6.17
#